data_AF-A0A0C4E6R0-F1
#
_entry.id   AF-A0A0C4E6R0-F1
#
_cell.length_a   1.000
_cell.length_b   1.000
_cell.length_c   1.000
_cell.angle_alpha   90.00
_cell.angle_beta   90.00
_cell.angle_gamma   90.00
#
_symmetry.space_group_name_H-M   'P 1'
#
loop_
_entity.id
_entity.type
_entity.pdbx_description
1 polymer ?
#
loop_
_entity_poly.entity_id
_entity_poly.type
_entity_poly.pdbx_seq_one_letter_code
_entity_poly.pdbx_strand_id
1 'polypeptide(L)'
;MIISKLPLILHILIETAAARSFIFQPQSQLPLDQARDGDGGATRREADLILSNLGGALLTTNLVALVLVLRPDDQALDRTGRLMALALASYHVWPAYRAISRIFFLRPVAPSRATMRVDAPLGGPPVHLAVHTVCLAGLLGSGLFGGTDR
;
A
#
# COMPACT_ATOMS: atom_id res chain seq x y z
N MET A 1 -5.33 -12.70 21.89
CA MET A 1 -4.22 -11.77 22.18
C MET A 1 -4.01 -10.84 21.00
N ILE A 2 -4.01 -9.52 21.23
CA ILE A 2 -3.79 -8.46 20.21
C ILE A 2 -2.59 -8.73 19.28
N ILE A 3 -1.56 -9.43 19.77
CA ILE A 3 -0.33 -9.76 19.02
C ILE A 3 -0.62 -10.49 17.71
N SER A 4 -1.59 -11.42 17.66
CA SER A 4 -1.92 -12.15 16.42
C SER A 4 -2.56 -11.27 15.35
N LYS A 5 -3.14 -10.13 15.74
CA LYS A 5 -3.78 -9.15 14.86
C LYS A 5 -2.85 -8.02 14.45
N LEU A 6 -1.64 -7.95 15.02
CA LEU A 6 -0.70 -6.88 14.76
C LEU A 6 -0.39 -6.68 13.26
N PRO A 7 -0.18 -7.75 12.45
CA PRO A 7 0.04 -7.57 11.01
C PRO A 7 -1.15 -6.93 10.28
N LEU A 8 -2.38 -7.27 10.67
CA LEU A 8 -3.60 -6.69 10.11
C LEU A 8 -3.77 -5.22 10.51
N ILE A 9 -3.47 -4.89 11.77
CA ILE A 9 -3.51 -3.51 12.27
C ILE A 9 -2.46 -2.65 11.53
N LEU A 10 -1.25 -3.18 11.37
CA LEU A 10 -0.18 -2.50 10.65
C LEU A 10 -0.55 -2.25 9.19
N HIS A 11 -1.11 -3.25 8.49
CA HIS A 11 -1.68 -3.10 7.15
C HIS A 11 -2.67 -1.92 7.09
N ILE A 12 -3.66 -1.91 8.00
CA ILE A 12 -4.68 -0.84 8.05
C ILE A 12 -4.04 0.54 8.16
N LEU A 13 -3.08 0.72 9.08
CA LEU A 13 -2.44 2.02 9.31
C LEU A 13 -1.69 2.52 8.08
N ILE A 14 -0.86 1.68 7.48
CA ILE A 14 -0.02 2.04 6.32
C ILE A 14 -0.90 2.32 5.10
N GLU A 15 -1.82 1.42 4.80
CA GLU A 15 -2.66 1.54 3.61
C GLU A 15 -3.71 2.64 3.77
N THR A 16 -4.09 3.04 4.99
CA THR A 16 -4.97 4.21 5.18
C THR A 16 -4.26 5.49 4.76
N ALA A 17 -2.98 5.66 5.13
CA ALA A 17 -2.18 6.80 4.70
C ALA A 17 -2.01 6.80 3.17
N ALA A 18 -1.75 5.64 2.58
CA ALA A 18 -1.63 5.48 1.14
C ALA A 18 -2.96 5.78 0.42
N ALA A 19 -4.05 5.10 0.78
CA ALA A 19 -5.39 5.29 0.22
C ALA A 19 -5.81 6.76 0.24
N ARG A 20 -5.61 7.46 1.37
CA ARG A 20 -5.88 8.89 1.50
C ARG A 20 -5.09 9.70 0.46
N SER A 21 -3.80 9.42 0.27
CA SER A 21 -2.98 10.13 -0.71
C SER A 21 -3.43 9.88 -2.16
N PHE A 22 -3.82 8.64 -2.50
CA PHE A 22 -4.29 8.29 -3.84
C PHE A 22 -5.67 8.88 -4.15
N ILE A 23 -6.58 8.96 -3.17
CA ILE A 23 -7.93 9.49 -3.35
C ILE A 23 -7.93 11.02 -3.38
N PHE A 24 -7.25 11.68 -2.44
CA PHE A 24 -7.37 13.13 -2.25
C PHE A 24 -6.21 13.93 -2.85
N GLN A 25 -5.09 13.28 -3.16
CA GLN A 25 -3.89 13.92 -3.70
C GLN A 25 -3.25 13.11 -4.84
N PRO A 26 -4.00 12.59 -5.83
CA PRO A 26 -3.45 11.74 -6.90
C PRO A 26 -2.28 12.40 -7.66
N GLN A 27 -2.32 13.72 -7.84
CA GLN A 27 -1.26 14.51 -8.45
C GLN A 27 0.14 14.33 -7.83
N SER A 28 0.20 13.95 -6.55
CA SER A 28 1.46 13.75 -5.84
C SER A 28 2.13 12.41 -6.18
N GLN A 29 1.40 11.49 -6.83
CA GLN A 29 1.84 10.10 -7.02
C GLN A 29 2.66 9.89 -8.29
N LEU A 30 2.42 10.69 -9.33
CA LEU A 30 3.06 10.59 -10.65
C LEU A 30 3.53 11.97 -11.14
N PRO A 31 4.79 12.12 -11.59
CA PRO A 31 5.32 13.38 -12.12
C PRO A 31 4.90 13.60 -13.58
N LEU A 32 3.59 13.75 -13.83
CA LEU A 32 3.04 13.88 -15.18
C LEU A 32 3.05 15.31 -15.73
N ASP A 33 3.45 16.30 -14.93
CA ASP A 33 3.55 17.71 -15.34
C ASP A 33 4.58 17.96 -16.46
N GLN A 34 5.37 16.94 -16.82
CA GLN A 34 6.39 16.97 -17.87
C GLN A 34 5.98 16.25 -19.16
N ALA A 35 4.77 15.67 -19.23
CA ALA A 35 4.28 15.03 -20.45
C ALA A 35 4.09 16.10 -21.55
N ARG A 36 4.88 15.99 -22.62
CA ARG A 36 5.35 17.11 -23.44
C ARG A 36 4.44 17.46 -24.64
N ASP A 37 3.26 16.87 -24.73
CA ASP A 37 2.42 16.96 -25.92
C ASP A 37 1.10 17.68 -25.61
N GLY A 38 0.53 18.39 -26.60
CA GLY A 38 -0.56 19.37 -26.48
C GLY A 38 -1.90 18.91 -25.87
N ASP A 39 -1.97 17.67 -25.36
CA ASP A 39 -3.09 17.06 -24.65
C ASP A 39 -2.75 16.68 -23.18
N GLY A 40 -1.70 17.28 -22.61
CA GLY A 40 -1.23 16.98 -21.24
C GLY A 40 -2.31 17.06 -20.15
N GLY A 41 -3.40 17.79 -20.39
CA GLY A 41 -4.56 17.84 -19.50
C GLY A 41 -5.42 16.57 -19.48
N ALA A 42 -5.66 15.91 -20.62
CA ALA A 42 -6.50 14.70 -20.64
C ALA A 42 -5.76 13.49 -20.09
N THR A 43 -4.50 13.30 -20.47
CA THR A 43 -3.63 12.23 -19.92
C THR A 43 -3.53 12.33 -18.40
N ARG A 44 -3.40 13.56 -17.87
CA ARG A 44 -3.37 13.78 -16.42
C ARG A 44 -4.69 13.41 -15.76
N ARG A 45 -5.83 13.82 -16.30
CA ARG A 45 -7.15 13.48 -15.74
C ARG A 45 -7.36 11.97 -15.69
N GLU A 46 -7.03 11.25 -16.75
CA GLU A 46 -7.14 9.78 -16.77
C GLU A 46 -6.21 9.13 -15.73
N ALA A 47 -4.98 9.63 -15.59
CA ALA A 47 -4.08 9.15 -14.56
C ALA A 47 -4.64 9.41 -13.15
N ASP A 48 -5.21 10.59 -12.89
CA ASP A 48 -5.80 10.94 -11.60
C ASP A 48 -7.00 10.02 -11.27
N LEU A 49 -7.81 9.65 -12.27
CA LEU A 49 -8.91 8.67 -12.10
C LEU A 49 -8.39 7.27 -11.78
N ILE A 50 -7.36 6.79 -12.48
CA ILE A 50 -6.73 5.48 -12.21
C ILE A 50 -6.15 5.44 -10.79
N LEU A 51 -5.46 6.51 -10.38
CA LEU A 51 -4.89 6.65 -9.05
C LEU A 51 -5.97 6.67 -7.97
N SER A 52 -7.07 7.40 -8.20
CA SER A 52 -8.21 7.43 -7.28
C SER A 52 -8.86 6.06 -7.13
N ASN A 53 -9.03 5.31 -8.24
CA ASN A 53 -9.53 3.95 -8.22
C ASN A 53 -8.61 3.00 -7.43
N LEU A 54 -7.29 3.13 -7.61
CA LEU A 54 -6.32 2.39 -6.80
C LEU A 54 -6.42 2.74 -5.31
N GLY A 55 -6.64 4.01 -4.97
CA GLY A 55 -6.92 4.44 -3.60
C GLY A 55 -8.20 3.83 -3.01
N GLY A 56 -9.26 3.70 -3.81
CA GLY A 56 -10.49 2.99 -3.42
C GLY A 56 -10.27 1.49 -3.18
N ALA A 57 -9.44 0.86 -4.02
CA ALA A 57 -9.05 -0.54 -3.83
C ALA A 57 -8.26 -0.74 -2.52
N LEU A 58 -7.33 0.16 -2.20
CA LEU A 58 -6.60 0.17 -0.92
C LEU A 58 -7.52 0.34 0.30
N LEU A 59 -8.51 1.24 0.19
CA LEU A 59 -9.51 1.37 1.25
C LEU A 59 -10.29 0.05 1.43
N THR A 60 -10.59 -0.65 0.34
CA THR A 60 -11.29 -1.94 0.39
C THR A 60 -10.44 -3.03 1.08
N THR A 61 -9.13 -3.11 0.81
CA THR A 61 -8.24 -4.04 1.54
C THR A 61 -8.20 -3.74 3.03
N ASN A 62 -8.25 -2.46 3.41
CA ASN A 62 -8.38 -2.05 4.81
C ASN A 62 -9.69 -2.48 5.46
N LEU A 63 -10.81 -2.37 4.74
CA LEU A 63 -12.10 -2.84 5.27
C LEU A 63 -12.07 -4.36 5.48
N VAL A 64 -11.47 -5.12 4.58
CA VAL A 64 -11.27 -6.57 4.75
C VAL A 64 -10.40 -6.87 5.98
N ALA A 65 -9.27 -6.16 6.13
CA ALA A 65 -8.41 -6.32 7.30
C ALA A 65 -9.12 -5.92 8.61
N LEU A 66 -9.92 -4.86 8.58
CA LEU A 66 -10.71 -4.39 9.74
C LEU A 66 -11.73 -5.44 10.17
N VAL A 67 -12.42 -6.09 9.22
CA VAL A 67 -13.32 -7.22 9.53
C VAL A 67 -12.56 -8.29 10.32
N LEU A 68 -11.37 -8.69 9.89
CA LEU A 68 -10.57 -9.69 10.61
C LEU A 68 -10.10 -9.23 12.00
N VAL A 69 -9.74 -7.95 12.15
CA VAL A 69 -9.36 -7.36 13.45
C VAL A 69 -10.54 -7.36 14.43
N LEU A 70 -11.76 -7.11 13.95
CA LEU A 70 -12.97 -7.07 14.76
C LEU A 70 -13.52 -8.45 15.14
N ARG A 71 -13.10 -9.52 14.46
CA ARG A 71 -13.46 -10.90 14.84
C ARG A 71 -12.90 -11.29 16.21
N PRO A 72 -13.52 -12.23 16.95
CA PRO A 72 -12.94 -12.80 18.16
C PRO A 72 -11.52 -13.33 17.93
N ASP A 73 -10.66 -13.23 18.95
CA ASP A 73 -9.23 -13.54 18.82
C ASP A 73 -8.96 -15.00 18.43
N ASP A 74 -9.82 -15.92 18.86
CA ASP A 74 -9.76 -17.35 18.54
C ASP A 74 -10.26 -17.68 17.13
N GLN A 75 -10.89 -16.73 16.45
CA GLN A 75 -11.46 -16.90 15.10
C GLN A 75 -10.79 -16.02 14.05
N ALA A 76 -10.07 -14.98 14.44
CA ALA A 76 -9.50 -14.00 13.52
C ALA A 76 -8.58 -14.62 12.46
N LEU A 77 -7.84 -15.67 12.83
CA LEU A 77 -6.94 -16.43 11.95
C LEU A 77 -7.37 -17.90 11.81
N ASP A 78 -8.67 -18.14 11.72
CA ASP A 78 -9.20 -19.42 11.24
C ASP A 78 -8.82 -19.66 9.75
N ARG A 79 -9.23 -20.79 9.18
CA ARG A 79 -8.92 -21.14 7.78
C ARG A 79 -9.21 -20.00 6.80
N THR A 80 -10.36 -19.34 6.93
CA THR A 80 -10.76 -18.24 6.06
C THR A 80 -9.91 -16.99 6.32
N GLY A 81 -9.71 -16.62 7.58
CA GLY A 81 -8.89 -15.47 7.98
C GLY A 81 -7.45 -15.58 7.49
N ARG A 82 -6.88 -16.79 7.51
CA ARG A 82 -5.55 -17.07 6.96
C ARG A 82 -5.46 -16.87 5.46
N LEU A 83 -6.45 -17.36 4.71
CA LEU A 83 -6.50 -17.18 3.25
C LEU A 83 -6.66 -15.70 2.88
N MET A 84 -7.48 -14.97 3.65
CA MET A 84 -7.60 -13.52 3.50
C MET A 84 -6.28 -12.80 3.82
N ALA A 85 -5.58 -13.20 4.90
CA ALA A 85 -4.26 -12.65 5.22
C ALA A 85 -3.23 -12.91 4.11
N LEU A 86 -3.22 -14.09 3.50
CA LEU A 86 -2.36 -14.39 2.34
C LEU A 86 -2.72 -13.53 1.12
N ALA A 87 -4.02 -13.34 0.85
CA ALA A 87 -4.46 -12.45 -0.22
C ALA A 87 -4.01 -11.00 0.02
N LEU A 88 -4.17 -10.48 1.24
CA LEU A 88 -3.67 -9.16 1.63
C LEU A 88 -2.14 -9.08 1.54
N ALA A 89 -1.42 -10.15 1.92
CA ALA A 89 0.03 -10.21 1.81
C ALA A 89 0.48 -10.05 0.35
N SER A 90 -0.21 -10.69 -0.59
CA SER A 90 0.12 -10.62 -2.02
C SER A 90 0.09 -9.19 -2.58
N TYR A 91 -0.75 -8.31 -2.02
CA TYR A 91 -0.81 -6.92 -2.42
C TYR A 91 0.54 -6.21 -2.21
N HIS A 92 1.20 -6.46 -1.07
CA HIS A 92 2.44 -5.76 -0.70
C HIS A 92 3.65 -6.11 -1.58
N VAL A 93 3.56 -7.12 -2.43
CA VAL A 93 4.58 -7.41 -3.46
C VAL A 93 4.71 -6.23 -4.45
N TRP A 94 3.60 -5.61 -4.83
CA TRP A 94 3.58 -4.55 -5.84
C TRP A 94 4.20 -3.21 -5.38
N PRO A 95 3.86 -2.65 -4.20
CA PRO A 95 4.53 -1.46 -3.71
C PRO A 95 6.00 -1.72 -3.36
N ALA A 96 6.35 -2.93 -2.90
CA ALA A 96 7.75 -3.33 -2.72
C ALA A 96 8.51 -3.34 -4.06
N TYR A 97 7.93 -3.95 -5.11
CA TYR A 97 8.49 -3.91 -6.47
C TYR A 97 8.63 -2.48 -7.00
N ARG A 98 7.63 -1.61 -6.77
CA ARG A 98 7.69 -0.19 -7.13
C ARG A 98 8.85 0.53 -6.43
N ALA A 99 9.07 0.27 -5.15
CA ALA A 99 10.19 0.84 -4.41
C ALA A 99 11.56 0.33 -4.90
N ILE A 100 11.70 -0.99 -5.10
CA ILE A 100 12.90 -1.60 -5.68
C ILE A 100 13.20 -0.95 -7.04
N SER A 101 12.18 -0.80 -7.89
CA SER A 101 12.35 -0.18 -9.20
C SER A 101 12.86 1.26 -9.12
N ARG A 102 12.37 2.04 -8.14
CA ARG A 102 12.86 3.41 -7.89
C ARG A 102 14.28 3.47 -7.35
N ILE A 103 14.71 2.48 -6.57
CA ILE A 103 16.06 2.44 -5.98
C ILE A 103 17.09 1.96 -7.00
N PHE A 104 16.78 0.90 -7.75
CA PHE A 104 17.78 0.18 -8.53
C PHE A 104 17.67 0.36 -10.05
N PHE A 105 16.48 0.67 -10.59
CA PHE A 105 16.25 0.66 -12.04
C PHE A 105 15.96 2.05 -12.63
N LEU A 106 15.37 2.95 -11.86
CA LEU A 106 15.09 4.31 -12.31
C LEU A 106 16.25 5.24 -11.94
N ARG A 107 16.74 6.01 -12.92
CA ARG A 107 17.67 7.11 -12.64
C ARG A 107 16.96 8.13 -11.73
N PRO A 108 17.67 8.74 -10.76
CA PRO A 108 17.12 9.87 -10.01
C PRO A 108 16.67 10.93 -11.01
N VAL A 109 15.37 11.11 -11.17
CA VAL A 109 14.85 12.28 -11.89
C VAL A 109 15.32 13.47 -11.06
N ALA A 110 16.12 14.35 -11.65
CA ALA A 110 16.60 15.56 -10.98
C ALA A 110 15.41 16.22 -10.28
N PRO A 111 15.53 16.58 -8.99
CA PRO A 111 14.40 17.10 -8.23
C PRO A 111 13.85 18.31 -8.97
N SER A 112 12.64 18.18 -9.52
CA SER A 112 11.88 19.31 -9.99
C SER A 112 11.74 20.28 -8.81
N ARG A 113 11.85 21.59 -9.04
CA ARG A 113 11.60 22.60 -8.00
C ARG A 113 10.22 22.44 -7.33
N ALA A 114 9.27 21.76 -7.98
CA ALA A 114 7.98 21.39 -7.41
C ALA A 114 8.07 20.20 -6.42
N THR A 115 9.00 19.27 -6.61
CA THR A 115 9.20 18.09 -5.74
C THR A 115 10.03 18.37 -4.49
N MET A 116 10.67 19.55 -4.40
CA MET A 116 11.47 19.93 -3.23
C MET A 116 10.61 20.37 -2.02
N ARG A 117 9.29 20.53 -2.22
CA ARG A 117 8.32 20.91 -1.17
C ARG A 117 7.16 19.92 -0.98
N VAL A 118 7.07 18.87 -1.78
CA VAL A 118 6.08 17.82 -1.52
C VAL A 118 6.73 16.88 -0.53
N ASP A 119 6.42 17.11 0.74
CA ASP A 119 6.68 16.19 1.85
C ASP A 119 6.50 14.76 1.36
N ALA A 120 7.62 14.07 1.12
CA ALA A 120 7.60 12.69 0.67
C ALA A 120 6.76 11.93 1.71
N PRO A 121 5.61 11.36 1.34
CA PRO A 121 4.69 10.79 2.31
C PRO A 121 5.41 9.66 3.03
N LEU A 122 5.84 9.96 4.26
CA LEU A 122 6.49 9.05 5.20
C LEU A 122 7.69 8.28 4.62
N GLY A 123 8.74 9.02 4.25
CA GLY A 123 10.06 8.45 3.96
C GLY A 123 10.27 8.05 2.49
N GLY A 124 11.51 8.17 2.02
CA GLY A 124 11.86 7.86 0.62
C GLY A 124 11.69 6.38 0.24
N PRO A 125 12.02 6.00 -1.01
CA PRO A 125 11.86 4.63 -1.50
C PRO A 125 12.38 3.51 -0.58
N PRO A 126 13.52 3.65 0.14
CA PRO A 126 13.99 2.62 1.07
C PRO A 126 13.05 2.39 2.27
N VAL A 127 12.47 3.47 2.84
CA VAL A 127 11.53 3.36 3.96
C VAL A 127 10.25 2.69 3.49
N HIS A 128 9.74 3.08 2.33
CA HIS A 128 8.57 2.45 1.71
C HIS A 128 8.78 0.95 1.50
N LEU A 129 9.96 0.55 0.99
CA LEU A 129 10.31 -0.87 0.84
C LEU A 129 10.29 -1.60 2.19
N ALA A 130 10.99 -1.06 3.20
CA ALA A 130 11.05 -1.69 4.52
C ALA A 130 9.67 -1.89 5.14
N VAL A 131 8.82 -0.86 5.08
CA VAL A 131 7.44 -0.90 5.60
C VAL A 131 6.63 -2.00 4.93
N HIS A 132 6.65 -2.07 3.59
CA HIS A 132 5.90 -3.11 2.87
C HIS A 132 6.50 -4.51 3.04
N THR A 133 7.82 -4.65 3.23
CA THR A 133 8.43 -5.94 3.58
C THR A 133 7.99 -6.43 4.95
N VAL A 134 7.89 -5.55 5.95
CA VAL A 134 7.39 -5.90 7.29
C VAL A 134 5.92 -6.34 7.22
N CYS A 135 5.06 -5.60 6.52
CA CYS A 135 3.67 -6.01 6.31
C CYS A 135 3.55 -7.35 5.58
N LEU A 136 4.32 -7.52 4.49
CA LEU A 136 4.35 -8.77 3.73
C LEU A 136 4.73 -9.94 4.62
N ALA A 137 5.84 -9.84 5.35
CA ALA A 137 6.32 -10.90 6.24
C ALA A 137 5.31 -11.19 7.37
N GLY A 138 4.74 -10.15 7.97
CA GLY A 138 3.75 -10.31 9.04
C GLY A 138 2.47 -11.01 8.56
N LEU A 139 1.91 -10.59 7.43
CA LEU A 139 0.69 -11.18 6.87
C LEU A 139 0.92 -12.58 6.31
N LEU A 140 2.08 -12.84 5.69
CA LEU A 140 2.49 -14.20 5.32
C LEU A 140 2.59 -15.09 6.56
N GLY A 141 3.21 -14.60 7.64
CA GLY A 141 3.27 -15.31 8.92
C GLY A 141 1.88 -15.64 9.46
N SER A 142 0.97 -14.65 9.50
CA SER A 142 -0.43 -14.85 9.90
C SER A 142 -1.15 -15.89 9.03
N GLY A 143 -0.92 -15.88 7.72
CA GLY A 143 -1.52 -16.82 6.78
C GLY A 143 -0.97 -18.24 6.91
N LEU A 144 0.34 -18.39 7.03
CA LEU A 144 1.01 -19.69 7.06
C LEU A 144 0.88 -20.37 8.42
N PHE A 145 1.02 -19.62 9.51
CA PHE A 145 1.13 -20.17 10.88
C PHE A 145 -0.01 -19.75 11.82
N GLY A 146 -0.97 -18.93 11.37
CA GLY A 146 -2.13 -18.57 12.18
C GLY A 146 -2.97 -19.80 12.52
N GLY A 147 -3.36 -19.93 13.80
CA GLY A 147 -4.39 -20.87 14.28
C GLY A 147 -4.32 -22.28 13.68
N THR A 148 -3.21 -23.00 13.89
CA THR A 148 -3.10 -24.41 13.46
C THR A 148 -3.87 -25.39 14.34
N ASP A 149 -4.33 -24.97 15.51
CA ASP A 149 -4.95 -25.87 16.48
C ASP A 149 -6.34 -25.38 16.88
N ARG A 150 -7.38 -25.94 16.24
CA ARG A 150 -8.70 -26.28 16.81
C ARG A 150 -9.56 -27.01 15.79
#